data_AF-A0A7W8SM01-F1
#
_entry.id   AF-A0A7W8SM01-F1
#
_cell.length_a   1.000
_cell.length_b   1.000
_cell.length_c   1.000
_cell.angle_alpha   90.00
_cell.angle_beta   90.00
_cell.angle_gamma   90.00
#
_symmetry.space_group_name_H-M   'P 1'
#
loop_
_entity.id
_entity.type
_entity.pdbx_description
1 polymer ?
#
loop_
_entity_poly.entity_id
_entity_poly.type
_entity_poly.pdbx_seq_one_letter_code
_entity_poly.pdbx_strand_id
1 'polypeptide(L)'
;MVLANIAGRSLTDPMFAPIWAEIDRRALPVLVHPTDPPGVDLMDMTKFDLSWAVGFMFDTTLAITRMIFEGFFDQYPNLKLIASHAGGALPYLAGRFEKGNEVEIPQRRKMKRKPIDYLRHIYYDCITYSPASLEFLVSVVGADRVMFGTDRPHQVYDIRGAFANTARLPKEQRDAIAATTRCGSSGSDASHGGSEDLMRRDTLAILFSQRHLALAPRATTTAALARSAPPISTITST
;
A
#
# COMPACT_ATOMS: atom_id res chain seq x y z
N MET A 1 7.57 3.05 8.71
CA MET A 1 7.12 3.02 7.30
C MET A 1 8.21 2.38 6.45
N VAL A 2 7.83 1.61 5.43
CA VAL A 2 8.72 1.07 4.39
C VAL A 2 8.09 1.35 3.02
N LEU A 3 8.91 1.48 1.98
CA LEU A 3 8.41 1.57 0.61
C LEU A 3 7.93 0.20 0.11
N ALA A 4 6.94 0.15 -0.78
CA ALA A 4 6.40 -1.10 -1.33
C ALA A 4 7.42 -1.87 -2.18
N ASN A 5 8.47 -1.19 -2.65
CA ASN A 5 9.70 -1.79 -3.15
C ASN A 5 10.92 -0.99 -2.69
N ILE A 6 12.10 -1.63 -2.60
CA ILE A 6 13.36 -0.96 -2.23
C ILE A 6 14.32 -1.07 -3.40
N ALA A 7 14.49 0.03 -4.15
CA ALA A 7 15.28 0.07 -5.37
C ALA A 7 14.90 -1.04 -6.38
N GLY A 8 13.59 -1.25 -6.57
CA GLY A 8 13.04 -2.30 -7.44
C GLY A 8 13.00 -3.70 -6.82
N ARG A 9 13.60 -3.92 -5.64
CA ARG A 9 13.53 -5.21 -4.94
C ARG A 9 12.20 -5.36 -4.20
N SER A 10 11.66 -6.57 -4.23
CA SER A 10 10.47 -6.91 -3.47
C SER A 10 10.76 -6.96 -1.97
N LEU A 11 9.77 -6.62 -1.14
CA LEU A 11 9.88 -6.72 0.31
C LEU A 11 10.13 -8.15 0.82
N THR A 12 9.88 -9.16 -0.01
CA THR A 12 10.15 -10.56 0.29
C THR A 12 11.54 -11.04 -0.13
N ASP A 13 12.39 -10.16 -0.68
CA ASP A 13 13.78 -10.47 -0.99
C ASP A 13 14.50 -11.01 0.28
N PRO A 14 15.18 -12.17 0.21
CA PRO A 14 15.84 -12.79 1.36
C PRO A 14 16.80 -11.88 2.12
N MET A 15 17.36 -10.86 1.45
CA MET A 15 18.18 -9.83 2.07
C MET A 15 17.46 -9.09 3.22
N PHE A 16 16.13 -8.96 3.16
CA PHE A 16 15.32 -8.28 4.18
C PHE A 16 14.81 -9.23 5.28
N ALA A 17 14.98 -10.54 5.14
CA ALA A 17 14.44 -11.52 6.09
C ALA A 17 14.87 -11.29 7.56
N PRO A 18 16.13 -10.92 7.88
CA PRO A 18 16.52 -10.64 9.27
C PRO A 18 15.78 -9.45 9.89
N ILE A 19 15.46 -8.44 9.08
CA ILE A 19 14.72 -7.25 9.54
C ILE A 19 13.27 -7.63 9.82
N TRP A 20 12.64 -8.37 8.91
CA TRP A 20 11.27 -8.84 9.09
C TRP A 20 11.11 -9.77 10.28
N ALA A 21 12.08 -10.66 10.50
CA ALA A 21 12.10 -11.52 11.69
C ALA A 21 12.10 -10.71 12.99
N GLU A 22 12.86 -9.62 13.05
CA GLU A 22 12.90 -8.77 14.25
C GLU A 22 11.64 -7.92 14.43
N ILE A 23 11.06 -7.42 13.33
CA ILE A 23 9.77 -6.71 13.35
C ILE A 23 8.66 -7.63 13.84
N ASP A 24 8.61 -8.86 13.32
CA ASP A 24 7.64 -9.89 13.73
C ASP A 24 7.80 -10.24 15.21
N ARG A 25 9.04 -10.53 15.64
CA ARG A 25 9.34 -10.87 17.04
C ARG A 25 8.87 -9.80 18.03
N ARG A 26 8.88 -8.53 17.61
CA ARG A 26 8.43 -7.39 18.42
C ARG A 26 6.97 -7.00 18.15
N ALA A 27 6.29 -7.67 17.23
CA ALA A 27 4.93 -7.34 16.77
C ALA A 27 4.77 -5.85 16.39
N LEU A 28 5.80 -5.27 15.78
CA LEU A 28 5.80 -3.86 15.41
C LEU A 28 4.91 -3.59 14.20
N PRO A 29 4.11 -2.50 14.22
CA PRO A 29 3.33 -2.12 13.06
C PRO A 29 4.22 -1.55 11.94
N VAL A 30 3.94 -1.94 10.70
CA VAL A 30 4.66 -1.46 9.52
C VAL A 30 3.68 -0.94 8.48
N LEU A 31 3.74 0.37 8.25
CA LEU A 31 3.11 1.01 7.09
C LEU A 31 3.91 0.74 5.82
N VAL A 32 3.28 0.12 4.84
CA VAL A 32 3.79 -0.01 3.47
C VAL A 32 3.22 1.12 2.65
N HIS A 33 4.08 2.06 2.27
CA HIS A 33 3.76 3.20 1.43
C HIS A 33 4.29 2.94 0.01
N PRO A 34 3.58 3.31 -1.05
CA PRO A 34 4.07 3.11 -2.41
C PRO A 34 5.24 4.02 -2.77
N THR A 35 5.92 3.66 -3.84
CA THR A 35 6.81 4.54 -4.61
C THR A 35 6.60 4.24 -6.10
N ASP A 36 7.49 4.70 -6.96
CA ASP A 36 7.46 4.31 -8.36
C ASP A 36 7.57 2.77 -8.46
N PRO A 37 6.58 2.09 -9.07
CA PRO A 37 6.62 0.65 -9.17
C PRO A 37 7.78 0.19 -10.06
N PRO A 38 8.31 -1.03 -9.85
CA PRO A 38 9.25 -1.62 -10.80
C PRO A 38 8.61 -1.69 -12.19
N GLY A 39 9.25 -1.07 -13.18
CA GLY A 39 8.73 -1.01 -14.56
C GLY A 39 7.93 0.25 -14.92
N VAL A 40 8.00 1.32 -14.12
CA VAL A 40 7.38 2.63 -14.43
C VAL A 40 7.67 3.11 -15.88
N ASP A 41 8.90 2.96 -16.35
CA ASP A 41 9.30 3.32 -17.72
C ASP A 41 8.70 2.37 -18.77
N LEU A 42 8.67 1.06 -18.48
CA LEU A 42 8.18 0.03 -19.39
C LEU A 42 6.67 0.12 -19.63
N MET A 43 5.94 0.65 -18.65
CA MET A 43 4.49 0.81 -18.69
C MET A 43 4.05 2.21 -19.14
N ASP A 44 4.98 3.04 -19.64
CA ASP A 44 4.75 4.44 -20.05
C ASP A 44 4.09 5.31 -18.96
N MET A 45 4.44 5.06 -17.69
CA MET A 45 3.86 5.78 -16.54
C MET A 45 4.58 7.10 -16.21
N THR A 46 5.60 7.48 -16.98
CA THR A 46 6.39 8.70 -16.75
C THR A 46 5.72 9.98 -17.25
N LYS A 47 4.59 9.85 -17.95
CA LYS A 47 3.79 10.96 -18.47
C LYS A 47 2.49 11.10 -17.68
N PHE A 48 1.91 12.30 -17.73
CA PHE A 48 0.59 12.61 -17.15
C PHE A 48 0.46 12.18 -15.69
N ASP A 49 1.58 12.22 -14.94
CA ASP A 49 1.57 11.89 -13.53
C ASP A 49 1.09 10.45 -13.21
N LEU A 50 1.14 9.56 -14.21
CA LEU A 50 0.62 8.20 -14.09
C LEU A 50 1.36 7.37 -13.05
N SER A 51 2.64 7.64 -12.78
CA SER A 51 3.37 6.93 -11.73
C SER A 51 2.71 7.10 -10.36
N TRP A 52 2.33 8.31 -9.98
CA TRP A 52 1.67 8.51 -8.68
C TRP A 52 0.16 8.27 -8.74
N ALA A 53 -0.51 8.65 -9.84
CA ALA A 53 -1.96 8.52 -9.96
C ALA A 53 -2.43 7.06 -10.12
N VAL A 54 -1.61 6.22 -10.76
CA VAL A 54 -1.93 4.82 -11.07
C VAL A 54 -0.88 3.88 -10.50
N GLY A 55 0.40 4.16 -10.76
CA GLY A 55 1.52 3.31 -10.37
C GLY A 55 1.59 3.04 -8.87
N PHE A 56 1.41 4.06 -8.03
CA PHE A 56 1.45 3.91 -6.57
C PHE A 56 0.40 2.92 -6.05
N MET A 57 -0.82 2.97 -6.60
CA MET A 57 -1.86 2.03 -6.22
C MET A 57 -1.46 0.59 -6.55
N PHE A 58 -0.81 0.38 -7.70
CA PHE A 58 -0.35 -0.93 -8.13
C PHE A 58 0.96 -1.37 -7.45
N ASP A 59 1.81 -0.46 -6.98
CA ASP A 59 3.03 -0.79 -6.25
C ASP A 59 2.68 -1.44 -4.90
N THR A 60 1.81 -0.80 -4.11
CA THR A 60 1.27 -1.38 -2.86
C THR A 60 0.56 -2.71 -3.12
N THR A 61 -0.27 -2.76 -4.17
CA THR A 61 -1.00 -3.98 -4.55
C THR A 61 -0.04 -5.12 -4.87
N LEU A 62 0.98 -4.86 -5.68
CA LEU A 62 1.96 -5.85 -6.11
C LEU A 62 2.79 -6.35 -4.92
N ALA A 63 3.28 -5.44 -4.09
CA ALA A 63 4.10 -5.78 -2.92
C ALA A 63 3.36 -6.72 -1.98
N ILE A 64 2.14 -6.36 -1.58
CA ILE A 64 1.36 -7.15 -0.63
C ILE A 64 0.87 -8.44 -1.28
N THR A 65 0.46 -8.44 -2.54
CA THR A 65 0.05 -9.68 -3.23
C THR A 65 1.21 -10.68 -3.28
N ARG A 66 2.45 -10.23 -3.54
CA ARG A 66 3.65 -11.08 -3.47
C ARG A 66 3.85 -11.63 -2.07
N MET A 67 3.78 -10.80 -1.04
CA MET A 67 3.87 -11.24 0.36
C MET A 67 2.83 -12.32 0.68
N ILE A 68 1.58 -12.13 0.28
CA ILE A 68 0.53 -13.14 0.46
C ILE A 68 0.94 -14.43 -0.26
N PHE A 69 1.17 -14.38 -1.57
CA PHE A 69 1.39 -15.58 -2.38
C PHE A 69 2.69 -16.32 -2.05
N GLU A 70 3.70 -15.64 -1.50
CA GLU A 70 4.94 -16.26 -1.02
C GLU A 70 4.82 -16.84 0.39
N GLY A 71 3.64 -16.78 1.03
CA GLY A 71 3.42 -17.30 2.38
C GLY A 71 4.09 -16.44 3.46
N PHE A 72 4.36 -15.18 3.16
CA PHE A 72 5.11 -14.27 4.03
C PHE A 72 4.41 -14.07 5.39
N PHE A 73 3.09 -13.90 5.39
CA PHE A 73 2.31 -13.77 6.63
C PHE A 73 2.15 -15.10 7.40
N ASP A 74 2.44 -16.23 6.76
CA ASP A 74 2.52 -17.52 7.48
C ASP A 74 3.89 -17.69 8.15
N GLN A 75 4.93 -17.06 7.60
CA GLN A 75 6.28 -17.01 8.16
C GLN A 75 6.40 -15.97 9.29
N TYR A 76 5.72 -14.83 9.15
CA TYR A 76 5.72 -13.71 10.09
C TYR A 76 4.28 -13.44 10.60
N PRO A 77 3.75 -14.30 11.50
CA PRO A 77 2.35 -14.26 11.92
C PRO A 77 2.01 -13.12 12.90
N ASN A 78 3.00 -12.50 13.53
CA ASN A 78 2.81 -11.39 14.49
C ASN A 78 2.92 -10.01 13.82
N LEU A 79 3.34 -9.97 12.56
CA LEU A 79 3.48 -8.75 11.79
C LEU A 79 2.14 -8.03 11.61
N LYS A 80 2.10 -6.75 12.03
CA LYS A 80 0.96 -5.86 11.83
C LYS A 80 1.23 -4.95 10.63
N LEU A 81 0.91 -5.42 9.43
CA LEU A 81 1.10 -4.63 8.22
C LEU A 81 -0.07 -3.66 8.00
N ILE A 82 0.24 -2.42 7.61
CA ILE A 82 -0.74 -1.41 7.21
C ILE A 82 -0.48 -1.09 5.73
N ALA A 83 -1.48 -1.28 4.88
CA ALA A 83 -1.44 -0.97 3.47
C ALA A 83 -1.92 0.47 3.23
N SER A 84 -1.04 1.32 2.68
CA SER A 84 -1.40 2.70 2.37
C SER A 84 -2.46 2.81 1.28
N HIS A 85 -3.17 3.93 1.28
CA HIS A 85 -4.13 4.33 0.24
C HIS A 85 -5.24 3.30 0.05
N ALA A 86 -5.88 2.92 1.15
CA ALA A 86 -6.89 1.86 1.22
C ALA A 86 -6.42 0.50 0.65
N GLY A 87 -5.11 0.28 0.62
CA GLY A 87 -4.49 -0.94 0.11
C GLY A 87 -4.43 -1.03 -1.41
N GLY A 88 -4.45 0.10 -2.13
CA GLY A 88 -4.34 0.03 -3.57
C GLY A 88 -5.59 -0.57 -4.22
N ALA A 89 -5.35 -1.50 -5.13
CA ALA A 89 -6.39 -2.30 -5.76
C ALA A 89 -6.66 -3.63 -5.03
N LEU A 90 -6.02 -3.90 -3.87
CA LEU A 90 -6.19 -5.17 -3.15
C LEU A 90 -7.66 -5.52 -2.86
N PRO A 91 -8.50 -4.62 -2.30
CA PRO A 91 -9.88 -4.96 -1.98
C PRO A 91 -10.69 -5.30 -3.24
N TYR A 92 -10.45 -4.57 -4.33
CA TYR A 92 -11.09 -4.80 -5.62
C TYR A 92 -10.67 -6.15 -6.24
N LEU A 93 -9.39 -6.52 -6.11
CA LEU A 93 -8.84 -7.74 -6.70
C LEU A 93 -9.11 -9.01 -5.87
N ALA A 94 -9.74 -8.90 -4.68
CA ALA A 94 -10.03 -10.04 -3.82
C ALA A 94 -10.70 -11.21 -4.55
N GLY A 95 -11.76 -10.95 -5.32
CA GLY A 95 -12.45 -11.98 -6.10
C GLY A 95 -11.57 -12.60 -7.20
N ARG A 96 -10.65 -11.82 -7.80
CA ARG A 96 -9.68 -12.33 -8.77
C ARG A 96 -8.67 -13.25 -8.11
N PHE A 97 -8.24 -12.94 -6.88
CA PHE A 97 -7.32 -13.79 -6.13
C PHE A 97 -7.97 -15.13 -5.76
N GLU A 98 -9.22 -15.10 -5.28
CA GLU A 98 -10.01 -16.30 -4.99
C GLU A 98 -10.18 -17.16 -6.25
N LYS A 99 -10.60 -16.55 -7.38
CA LYS A 99 -10.75 -17.31 -8.62
C LYS A 99 -9.44 -17.93 -9.08
N GLY A 100 -8.34 -17.17 -8.99
CA GLY A 100 -7.01 -17.69 -9.28
C GLY A 100 -6.61 -18.83 -8.35
N ASN A 101 -7.07 -18.84 -7.09
CA ASN A 101 -6.77 -19.89 -6.14
C ASN A 101 -7.48 -21.22 -6.47
N GLU A 102 -8.62 -21.16 -7.16
CA GLU A 102 -9.36 -22.36 -7.61
C GLU A 102 -8.73 -23.02 -8.84
N VAL A 103 -8.15 -22.22 -9.74
CA VAL A 103 -7.75 -22.67 -11.09
C VAL A 103 -6.24 -22.83 -11.28
N GLU A 104 -5.42 -22.17 -10.46
CA GLU A 104 -3.96 -22.25 -10.58
C GLU A 104 -3.40 -23.54 -10.01
N ILE A 105 -2.24 -23.92 -10.54
CA ILE A 105 -1.44 -25.04 -10.04
C ILE A 105 -1.03 -24.73 -8.58
N PRO A 106 -1.43 -25.56 -7.58
CA PRO A 106 -1.20 -25.25 -6.17
C PRO A 106 0.25 -24.92 -5.81
N GLN A 107 1.22 -25.53 -6.51
CA GLN A 107 2.65 -25.36 -6.28
C GLN A 107 3.17 -23.95 -6.61
N ARG A 108 2.39 -23.10 -7.31
CA ARG A 108 2.79 -21.73 -7.64
C ARG A 108 2.60 -20.74 -6.49
N ARG A 109 1.81 -21.09 -5.47
CA ARG A 109 1.53 -20.24 -4.31
C ARG A 109 1.90 -20.99 -3.03
N LYS A 110 2.55 -20.31 -2.10
CA LYS A 110 3.04 -20.87 -0.84
C LYS A 110 2.11 -20.57 0.35
N MET A 111 1.13 -19.70 0.15
CA MET A 111 0.17 -19.29 1.18
C MET A 111 -0.68 -20.46 1.66
N LYS A 112 -0.93 -20.54 2.97
CA LYS A 112 -1.69 -21.63 3.61
C LYS A 112 -3.20 -21.37 3.70
N ARG A 113 -3.63 -20.12 3.68
CA ARG A 113 -5.04 -19.69 3.83
C ARG A 113 -5.59 -19.13 2.51
N LYS A 114 -6.88 -18.80 2.46
CA LYS A 114 -7.45 -18.13 1.28
C LYS A 114 -6.94 -16.70 1.18
N PRO A 115 -6.75 -16.15 -0.04
CA PRO A 115 -6.34 -14.76 -0.22
C PRO A 115 -7.15 -13.75 0.62
N ILE A 116 -8.48 -13.89 0.67
CA ILE A 116 -9.34 -12.99 1.44
C ILE A 116 -9.03 -13.01 2.94
N ASP A 117 -8.56 -14.14 3.49
CA ASP A 117 -8.20 -14.26 4.90
C ASP A 117 -6.94 -13.44 5.24
N TYR A 118 -6.04 -13.27 4.29
CA TYR A 118 -4.88 -12.39 4.44
C TYR A 118 -5.26 -10.91 4.28
N LEU A 119 -6.17 -10.60 3.34
CA LEU A 119 -6.69 -9.24 3.21
C LEU A 119 -7.43 -8.78 4.48
N ARG A 120 -8.08 -9.69 5.20
CA ARG A 120 -8.72 -9.44 6.51
C ARG A 120 -7.76 -9.53 7.71
N HIS A 121 -6.50 -9.94 7.48
CA HIS A 121 -5.47 -10.02 8.52
C HIS A 121 -4.68 -8.72 8.66
N ILE A 122 -4.45 -8.00 7.55
CA ILE A 122 -3.73 -6.72 7.53
C ILE A 122 -4.65 -5.52 7.80
N TYR A 123 -4.04 -4.35 7.98
CA TYR A 123 -4.71 -3.07 8.21
C TYR A 123 -4.61 -2.16 7.00
N TYR A 124 -5.46 -1.13 6.96
CA TYR A 124 -5.58 -0.17 5.87
C TYR A 124 -5.78 1.23 6.46
N ASP A 125 -5.35 2.26 5.75
CA ASP A 125 -5.84 3.61 6.01
C ASP A 125 -7.18 3.88 5.29
N CYS A 126 -7.84 4.98 5.64
CA CYS A 126 -9.09 5.42 5.01
C CYS A 126 -8.87 6.35 3.80
N ILE A 127 -7.67 6.40 3.22
CA ILE A 127 -7.32 7.35 2.16
C ILE A 127 -7.86 6.81 0.83
N THR A 128 -9.11 7.15 0.53
CA THR A 128 -9.81 6.72 -0.70
C THR A 128 -10.24 7.86 -1.60
N TYR A 129 -10.24 9.10 -1.08
CA TYR A 129 -10.82 10.29 -1.72
C TYR A 129 -12.29 10.16 -2.13
N SER A 130 -12.96 9.07 -1.75
CA SER A 130 -14.31 8.71 -2.17
C SER A 130 -15.04 7.96 -1.05
N PRO A 131 -16.24 8.38 -0.66
CA PRO A 131 -17.02 7.69 0.37
C PRO A 131 -17.45 6.30 -0.09
N ALA A 132 -17.84 6.14 -1.36
CA ALA A 132 -18.22 4.83 -1.91
C ALA A 132 -17.06 3.83 -1.90
N SER A 133 -15.83 4.31 -2.16
CA SER A 133 -14.63 3.48 -2.10
C SER A 133 -14.29 3.07 -0.66
N LEU A 134 -14.53 3.95 0.32
CA LEU A 134 -14.34 3.63 1.74
C LEU A 134 -15.37 2.62 2.24
N GLU A 135 -16.63 2.79 1.88
CA GLU A 135 -17.70 1.82 2.16
C GLU A 135 -17.38 0.46 1.55
N PHE A 136 -16.89 0.44 0.30
CA PHE A 136 -16.45 -0.79 -0.35
C PHE A 136 -15.29 -1.45 0.40
N LEU A 137 -14.25 -0.70 0.77
CA LEU A 137 -13.15 -1.22 1.58
C LEU A 137 -13.68 -1.90 2.86
N VAL A 138 -14.50 -1.18 3.63
CA VAL A 138 -15.08 -1.69 4.88
C VAL A 138 -15.90 -2.96 4.64
N SER A 139 -16.65 -3.05 3.54
CA SER A 139 -17.42 -4.25 3.18
C SER A 139 -16.55 -5.48 2.91
N VAL A 140 -15.31 -5.29 2.44
CA VAL A 140 -14.38 -6.37 2.13
C VAL A 140 -13.60 -6.81 3.37
N VAL A 141 -13.01 -5.84 4.10
CA VAL A 141 -12.01 -6.12 5.14
C VAL A 141 -12.52 -5.97 6.57
N GLY A 142 -13.67 -5.31 6.78
CA GLY A 142 -14.20 -4.98 8.11
C GLY A 142 -13.67 -3.65 8.63
N ALA A 143 -14.51 -2.92 9.39
CA ALA A 143 -14.14 -1.60 9.92
C ALA A 143 -13.04 -1.65 10.99
N ASP A 144 -12.84 -2.79 11.65
CA ASP A 144 -11.76 -3.07 12.62
C ASP A 144 -10.38 -3.19 11.95
N ARG A 145 -10.34 -3.23 10.61
CA ARG A 145 -9.10 -3.26 9.82
C ARG A 145 -8.76 -1.91 9.20
N VAL A 146 -9.60 -0.90 9.38
CA VAL A 146 -9.42 0.43 8.78
C VAL A 146 -9.01 1.43 9.86
N MET A 147 -8.06 2.31 9.52
CA MET A 147 -7.56 3.37 10.38
C MET A 147 -7.73 4.73 9.71
N PHE A 148 -7.76 5.79 10.51
CA PHE A 148 -7.80 7.13 9.99
C PHE A 148 -6.44 7.53 9.40
N GLY A 149 -6.44 8.03 8.16
CA GLY A 149 -5.25 8.50 7.44
C GLY A 149 -5.58 9.71 6.59
N THR A 150 -4.59 10.57 6.33
CA THR A 150 -4.78 11.83 5.60
C THR A 150 -3.78 12.07 4.48
N ASP A 151 -2.75 11.23 4.39
CA ASP A 151 -1.59 11.37 3.50
C ASP A 151 -0.68 12.59 3.76
N ARG A 152 -0.79 13.25 4.92
CA ARG A 152 0.17 14.32 5.25
C ARG A 152 1.58 13.74 5.48
N PRO A 153 2.66 14.37 4.95
CA PRO A 153 2.71 15.70 4.34
C PRO A 153 2.69 15.72 2.79
N HIS A 154 2.28 14.63 2.13
CA HIS A 154 2.24 14.56 0.67
C HIS A 154 1.29 15.60 0.08
N GLN A 155 1.54 16.12 -1.13
CA GLN A 155 0.74 17.23 -1.69
C GLN A 155 -0.74 16.91 -1.89
N VAL A 156 -1.07 15.63 -2.11
CA VAL A 156 -2.44 15.15 -2.30
C VAL A 156 -3.15 14.82 -0.99
N TYR A 157 -2.62 15.26 0.15
CA TYR A 157 -3.28 15.07 1.43
C TYR A 157 -4.68 15.71 1.45
N ASP A 158 -5.63 15.05 2.11
CA ASP A 158 -6.99 15.59 2.25
C ASP A 158 -7.58 15.28 3.63
N ILE A 159 -7.36 16.22 4.56
CA ILE A 159 -7.91 16.12 5.91
C ILE A 159 -9.44 16.24 5.89
N ARG A 160 -9.97 17.19 5.10
CA ARG A 160 -11.42 17.50 5.11
C ARG A 160 -12.21 16.34 4.52
N GLY A 161 -11.75 15.80 3.39
CA GLY A 161 -12.35 14.63 2.77
C GLY A 161 -12.22 13.38 3.61
N ALA A 162 -11.09 13.14 4.29
CA ALA A 162 -10.95 12.01 5.21
C ALA A 162 -11.99 12.06 6.34
N PHE A 163 -12.19 13.20 6.99
CA PHE A 163 -13.24 13.38 7.99
C PHE A 163 -14.65 13.27 7.40
N ALA A 164 -14.90 13.87 6.23
CA ALA A 164 -16.21 13.82 5.59
C ALA A 164 -16.59 12.40 5.15
N ASN A 165 -15.65 11.63 4.60
CA ASN A 165 -15.87 10.26 4.16
C ASN A 165 -16.11 9.33 5.34
N THR A 166 -15.28 9.40 6.38
CA THR A 166 -15.46 8.59 7.59
C THR A 166 -16.75 8.94 8.32
N ALA A 167 -17.15 10.22 8.37
CA ALA A 167 -18.40 10.66 9.00
C ALA A 167 -19.67 10.07 8.38
N ARG A 168 -19.62 9.60 7.11
CA ARG A 168 -20.75 8.95 6.42
C ARG A 168 -20.99 7.51 6.83
N LEU A 169 -19.97 6.84 7.39
CA LEU A 169 -20.12 5.45 7.84
C LEU A 169 -21.05 5.35 9.06
N PRO A 170 -21.75 4.22 9.26
CA PRO A 170 -22.46 3.91 10.50
C PRO A 170 -21.61 4.14 11.75
N LYS A 171 -22.25 4.57 12.86
CA LYS A 171 -21.56 4.92 14.11
C LYS A 171 -20.61 3.82 14.58
N GLU A 172 -21.05 2.57 14.58
CA GLU A 172 -20.24 1.41 14.98
C GLU A 172 -18.96 1.27 14.16
N GLN A 173 -19.03 1.47 12.85
CA GLN A 173 -17.86 1.42 11.96
C GLN A 173 -16.91 2.59 12.22
N ARG A 174 -17.45 3.79 12.48
CA ARG A 174 -16.63 4.96 12.85
C ARG A 174 -15.90 4.74 14.16
N ASP A 175 -16.59 4.18 15.16
CA ASP A 175 -16.01 3.88 16.47
C ASP A 175 -14.90 2.82 16.35
N ALA A 176 -15.08 1.80 15.51
CA ALA A 176 -14.07 0.79 15.21
C ALA A 176 -12.83 1.39 14.53
N ILE A 177 -13.01 2.27 13.53
CA ILE A 177 -11.91 2.97 12.87
C ILE A 177 -11.13 3.84 13.87
N ALA A 178 -11.84 4.58 14.72
CA ALA A 178 -11.22 5.41 15.75
C ALA A 178 -10.45 4.57 16.79
N ALA A 179 -10.99 3.42 17.20
CA ALA A 179 -10.34 2.50 18.13
C ALA A 179 -9.06 1.90 17.53
N THR A 180 -9.13 1.45 16.27
CA THR A 180 -7.98 0.89 15.56
C THR A 180 -6.87 1.91 15.40
N THR A 181 -7.23 3.16 15.07
CA THR A 181 -6.29 4.29 14.98
C THR A 181 -5.53 4.52 16.29
N ARG A 182 -6.22 4.48 17.44
CA ARG A 182 -5.59 4.65 18.77
C ARG A 182 -4.67 3.48 19.16
N CYS A 183 -5.07 2.25 18.82
CA CYS A 183 -4.25 1.06 19.08
C CYS A 183 -2.96 1.07 18.23
N GLY A 184 -3.04 1.58 17.00
CA GLY A 184 -1.87 1.80 16.15
C GLY A 184 -0.91 2.87 16.68
N SER A 185 -1.40 3.86 17.44
CA SER A 185 -0.60 4.96 17.97
C SER A 185 0.03 4.71 19.35
N SER A 186 -0.44 3.73 20.12
CA SER A 186 0.01 3.48 21.51
C SER A 186 1.42 2.86 21.64
N GLY A 187 2.28 3.03 20.64
CA GLY A 187 3.72 2.79 20.74
C GLY A 187 4.51 3.98 21.32
N SER A 188 3.83 5.07 21.70
CA SER A 188 4.41 6.21 22.41
C SER A 188 3.66 6.45 23.71
N ASP A 189 4.40 6.56 24.81
CA ASP A 189 3.93 6.64 26.20
C ASP A 189 2.69 7.53 26.42
N ALA A 190 1.68 6.95 27.07
CA ALA A 190 0.48 7.64 27.49
C ALA A 190 0.70 8.34 28.84
N SER A 191 0.53 9.67 28.86
CA SER A 191 0.23 10.37 30.11
C SER A 191 -0.69 11.58 29.88
N HIS A 192 -1.86 11.52 30.53
CA HIS A 192 -2.79 12.58 30.94
C HIS A 192 -3.60 13.40 29.90
N GLY A 193 -4.95 13.26 29.94
CA GLY A 193 -5.87 14.38 29.66
C GLY A 193 -7.26 14.05 29.06
N GLY A 194 -8.32 14.22 29.87
CA GLY A 194 -9.71 14.63 29.56
C GLY A 194 -10.40 14.27 28.22
N SER A 195 -11.57 13.62 28.31
CA SER A 195 -12.32 12.97 27.24
C SER A 195 -13.07 13.85 26.21
N GLU A 196 -12.87 15.16 26.13
CA GLU A 196 -13.49 15.99 25.07
C GLU A 196 -12.52 16.97 24.36
N ASP A 197 -11.30 17.16 24.87
CA ASP A 197 -10.25 17.99 24.22
C ASP A 197 -9.27 17.14 23.37
N LEU A 198 -9.38 15.81 23.45
CA LEU A 198 -8.47 14.85 22.80
C LEU A 198 -8.67 14.73 21.27
N MET A 199 -9.82 15.14 20.73
CA MET A 199 -10.08 15.18 19.28
C MET A 199 -9.45 16.39 18.57
N ARG A 200 -9.04 17.43 19.31
CA ARG A 200 -8.43 18.65 18.73
C ARG A 200 -6.91 18.68 18.84
N ARG A 201 -6.30 17.87 19.70
CA ARG A 201 -4.86 17.99 20.00
C ARG A 201 -4.00 16.78 19.68
N ASP A 202 -4.51 15.56 19.63
CA ASP A 202 -3.67 14.37 19.37
C ASP A 202 -4.29 13.35 18.40
N THR A 203 -4.86 13.82 17.29
CA THR A 203 -5.00 12.95 16.12
C THR A 203 -3.61 12.84 15.51
N LEU A 204 -2.81 11.90 16.02
CA LEU A 204 -1.60 11.41 15.38
C LEU A 204 -1.99 10.94 13.97
N ALA A 205 -1.99 11.89 13.04
CA ALA A 205 -1.82 11.66 11.63
C ALA A 205 -0.65 10.71 11.50
N ILE A 206 -0.73 9.73 10.63
CA ILE A 206 0.37 8.84 10.27
C ILE A 206 1.56 9.72 9.87
N LEU A 207 2.38 10.10 10.84
CA LEU A 207 3.42 11.12 10.75
C LEU A 207 4.71 10.36 10.52
N PHE A 208 4.95 10.02 9.26
CA PHE A 208 6.29 9.75 8.78
C PHE A 208 6.65 10.84 7.77
N SER A 209 7.55 11.73 8.20
CA SER A 209 8.03 12.84 7.37
C SER A 209 8.80 12.29 6.17
N GLN A 210 8.25 12.44 4.96
CA GLN A 210 8.95 12.15 3.69
C GLN A 210 10.03 13.20 3.32
N ARG A 211 10.73 13.77 4.31
CA ARG A 211 11.58 14.97 4.10
C ARG A 211 12.77 14.77 3.15
N HIS A 212 13.03 13.59 2.59
CA HIS A 212 14.20 13.31 1.74
C HIS A 212 13.91 12.72 0.35
N LEU A 213 12.65 12.63 -0.12
CA LEU A 213 12.37 12.40 -1.55
C LEU A 213 12.24 13.73 -2.31
N ALA A 214 13.29 14.54 -2.27
CA ALA A 214 13.46 15.59 -3.27
C ALA A 214 14.00 14.91 -4.54
N LEU A 215 13.22 14.97 -5.61
CA LEU A 215 13.61 14.65 -6.98
C LEU A 215 15.02 15.20 -7.25
N ALA A 216 16.01 14.32 -7.34
CA ALA A 216 17.29 14.69 -7.93
C ALA A 216 17.07 14.99 -9.41
N PRO A 217 17.48 16.16 -9.94
CA PRO A 217 17.35 16.44 -11.36
C PRO A 217 18.21 15.45 -12.16
N ARG A 218 17.60 14.72 -13.10
CA ARG A 218 18.34 13.87 -14.04
C ARG A 218 19.27 14.77 -14.88
N ALA A 219 20.56 14.46 -14.84
CA ALA A 219 21.54 15.02 -15.76
C ALA A 219 21.15 14.66 -17.20
N THR A 220 20.88 15.67 -18.03
CA THR A 220 20.78 15.55 -19.47
C THR A 220 22.17 15.27 -20.03
N THR A 221 22.45 14.01 -20.38
CA THR A 221 23.60 13.70 -21.24
C THR A 221 23.08 13.47 -22.65
N THR A 222 23.07 14.56 -23.41
CA THR A 222 23.05 14.53 -24.88
C THR A 222 24.37 13.92 -25.34
N ALA A 223 24.34 12.69 -25.85
CA ALA A 223 25.45 12.15 -26.62
C ALA A 223 24.90 11.43 -27.84
N ALA A 224 25.06 12.11 -28.98
CA ALA A 224 24.82 11.59 -30.30
C ALA A 224 25.65 10.33 -30.55
N LEU A 225 25.01 9.30 -31.12
CA LEU A 225 25.67 8.30 -31.94
C LEU A 225 24.66 7.78 -32.97
N ALA A 226 24.56 8.54 -34.05
CA ALA A 226 24.12 8.01 -35.34
C ALA A 226 25.15 6.97 -35.80
N ARG A 227 24.69 5.78 -36.20
CA ARG A 227 25.32 4.91 -37.20
C ARG A 227 24.37 3.79 -37.63
N SER A 228 23.84 3.97 -38.85
CA SER A 228 23.59 2.96 -39.90
C SER A 228 22.95 1.61 -39.53
N ALA A 229 21.69 1.42 -39.94
CA ALA A 229 21.11 0.11 -40.26
C ALA A 229 20.60 0.13 -41.73
N PRO A 230 20.89 -0.89 -42.56
CA PRO A 230 20.44 -0.96 -43.96
C PRO A 230 19.00 -1.48 -44.08
N PRO A 231 18.32 -1.29 -45.23
CA PRO A 231 16.91 -1.60 -45.37
C PRO A 231 16.68 -3.10 -45.58
N ILE A 232 15.71 -3.68 -44.88
CA ILE A 232 15.21 -5.03 -45.17
C ILE A 232 13.92 -4.91 -45.98
N SER A 233 13.93 -5.62 -47.09
CA SER A 233 13.01 -5.70 -48.21
C SER A 233 11.60 -6.19 -47.86
N THR A 234 10.64 -5.60 -48.56
CA THR A 234 9.29 -6.08 -48.85
C THR A 234 9.24 -7.58 -49.17
N ILE A 235 8.37 -8.30 -48.47
CA ILE A 235 7.88 -9.62 -48.90
C ILE A 235 6.45 -9.43 -49.39
N THR A 236 6.26 -9.50 -50.69
CA THR A 236 4.99 -9.86 -51.34
C THR A 236 4.96 -11.38 -51.53
N SER A 237 3.84 -12.02 -51.22
CA SER A 237 3.47 -13.32 -51.80
C SER A 237 1.95 -13.49 -51.72
N THR A 238 1.36 -13.54 -52.93
CA THR A 238 0.18 -14.29 -53.43
C THR A 238 -1.03 -14.48 -52.53
#